data_AF-A0AAW3FIV1-F1
#
_entry.id   AF-A0AAW3FIV1-F1
#
_cell.length_a   1.000
_cell.length_b   1.000
_cell.length_c   1.000
_cell.angle_alpha   90.00
_cell.angle_beta   90.00
_cell.angle_gamma   90.00
#
_symmetry.space_group_name_H-M   'P 1'
#
loop_
_entity.id
_entity.type
_entity.pdbx_description
1 polymer ?
#
loop_
_entity_poly.entity_id
_entity_poly.type
_entity_poly.pdbx_seq_one_letter_code
_entity_poly.pdbx_strand_id
1 'polypeptide(L)'
;MKLYKLFFLVLCALFFVNCEKSVVDDVDHKRHKTEDVDNGESDSVDSSAISHIYTIAEFQHDIPEGKVVTVSGYIVGACSKHIKNAEWEYPFTYDNAILLADDRGETSPEQVIAIQLASKLLKEELGLKSNPDNYGKKIFFRGVKHKYLGVFGIKKNIYDYGWMEE
;
A
#
# COMPACT_ATOMS: atom_id res chain seq x y z
N MET A 1 -4.95 23.87 40.38
CA MET A 1 -5.56 22.93 41.35
C MET A 1 -6.90 22.50 40.77
N LYS A 2 -7.31 21.25 40.58
CA LYS A 2 -6.83 19.87 40.75
C LYS A 2 -7.76 19.08 39.80
N LEU A 3 -7.23 18.28 38.88
CA LEU A 3 -7.09 16.83 39.03
C LEU A 3 -8.44 16.11 39.22
N TYR A 4 -9.04 15.68 38.12
CA TYR A 4 -10.04 14.61 38.06
C TYR A 4 -9.82 13.80 36.76
N LYS A 5 -8.60 13.24 36.66
CA LYS A 5 -8.43 11.90 36.12
C LYS A 5 -8.87 10.94 37.24
N LEU A 6 -9.48 9.81 36.88
CA LEU A 6 -9.86 8.68 37.74
C LEU A 6 -11.36 8.60 38.10
N PHE A 7 -12.20 8.14 37.17
CA PHE A 7 -13.28 7.19 37.48
C PHE A 7 -13.88 6.61 36.19
N PHE A 8 -13.37 5.48 35.70
CA PHE A 8 -14.17 4.52 34.93
C PHE A 8 -13.50 3.15 35.04
N LEU A 9 -13.71 2.53 36.21
CA LEU A 9 -13.34 1.17 36.54
C LEU A 9 -14.66 0.44 36.85
N VAL A 10 -15.23 -0.19 35.83
CA VAL A 10 -16.34 -1.15 35.92
C VAL A 10 -16.00 -2.24 34.91
N LEU A 11 -15.30 -3.29 35.34
CA LEU A 11 -15.89 -4.56 35.80
C LEU A 11 -16.56 -5.34 34.66
N CYS A 12 -15.74 -6.04 33.87
CA CYS A 12 -16.13 -7.35 33.32
C CYS A 12 -15.01 -8.32 33.66
N ALA A 13 -15.19 -8.95 34.81
CA ALA A 13 -14.33 -9.96 35.35
C ALA A 13 -14.68 -11.32 34.70
N LEU A 14 -13.63 -12.09 34.41
CA LEU A 14 -13.58 -13.55 34.53
C LEU A 14 -14.34 -14.39 33.48
N PHE A 15 -13.60 -14.84 32.46
CA PHE A 15 -13.69 -16.24 32.04
C PHE A 15 -12.28 -16.83 32.08
N PHE A 16 -11.94 -17.43 33.24
CA PHE A 16 -10.80 -18.33 33.34
C PHE A 16 -11.24 -19.75 32.97
N VAL A 17 -10.56 -20.29 31.97
CA VAL A 17 -9.84 -21.58 31.92
C VAL A 17 -10.62 -22.87 32.21
N ASN A 18 -10.58 -23.80 31.25
CA ASN A 18 -10.16 -25.15 31.61
C ASN A 18 -9.26 -25.77 30.53
N CYS A 19 -7.98 -25.93 30.85
CA CYS A 19 -7.07 -26.87 30.21
C CYS A 19 -7.31 -28.23 30.87
N GLU A 20 -7.73 -29.24 30.11
CA GLU A 20 -7.64 -30.62 30.56
C GLU A 20 -6.46 -31.28 29.87
N LYS A 21 -5.43 -31.58 30.67
CA LYS A 21 -4.25 -32.35 30.28
C LYS A 21 -4.29 -33.62 31.12
N SER A 22 -4.36 -34.79 30.48
CA SER A 22 -4.08 -36.07 31.10
C SER A 22 -3.13 -36.87 30.19
N VAL A 23 -2.34 -37.72 30.83
CA VAL A 23 -1.01 -38.21 30.44
C VAL A 23 -1.02 -39.74 30.55
N VAL A 24 -0.58 -40.44 29.48
CA VAL A 24 0.26 -41.68 29.45
C VAL A 24 -0.40 -43.00 29.97
N ASP A 25 -0.32 -44.20 29.35
CA ASP A 25 0.83 -45.03 28.90
C ASP A 25 0.43 -46.16 27.90
N ASP A 26 1.46 -46.73 27.26
CA ASP A 26 1.64 -47.81 26.25
C ASP A 26 0.77 -49.10 26.28
N VAL A 27 0.47 -49.69 25.09
CA VAL A 27 0.71 -51.12 24.69
C VAL A 27 0.64 -51.29 23.14
N ASP A 28 1.68 -51.92 22.59
CA ASP A 28 2.01 -52.34 21.21
C ASP A 28 1.01 -53.30 20.48
N HIS A 29 0.86 -53.18 19.14
CA HIS A 29 1.10 -54.24 18.12
C HIS A 29 0.50 -53.97 16.69
N LYS A 30 1.41 -53.68 15.74
CA LYS A 30 1.46 -53.94 14.26
C LYS A 30 0.53 -53.29 13.20
N ARG A 31 1.27 -52.72 12.20
CA ARG A 31 1.07 -52.63 10.72
C ARG A 31 0.13 -51.49 10.24
N HIS A 32 0.49 -50.56 9.33
CA HIS A 32 1.42 -50.59 8.19
C HIS A 32 1.69 -49.14 7.66
N LYS A 33 2.98 -48.74 7.49
CA LYS A 33 3.62 -47.83 6.50
C LYS A 33 2.81 -46.60 5.97
N THR A 34 3.29 -45.35 5.99
CA THR A 34 4.55 -44.85 5.36
C THR A 34 4.85 -43.37 5.75
N GLU A 35 6.10 -43.13 6.20
CA GLU A 35 7.00 -41.95 6.08
C GLU A 35 6.65 -40.56 6.68
N ASP A 36 7.31 -40.29 7.81
CA ASP A 36 7.62 -38.97 8.38
C ASP A 36 8.87 -38.34 7.72
N VAL A 37 8.87 -37.02 7.51
CA VAL A 37 10.00 -36.15 7.89
C VAL A 37 9.42 -34.81 8.37
N ASP A 38 9.36 -34.65 9.69
CA ASP A 38 9.32 -33.35 10.36
C ASP A 38 10.77 -32.87 10.56
N ASN A 39 11.05 -31.61 10.25
CA ASN A 39 11.84 -30.78 11.16
C ASN A 39 11.58 -29.31 10.83
N GLY A 40 10.93 -28.60 11.75
CA GLY A 40 10.44 -27.25 11.57
C GLY A 40 11.49 -26.15 11.56
N GLU A 41 11.04 -24.96 11.19
CA GLU A 41 11.59 -23.72 11.72
C GLU A 41 10.49 -22.65 11.76
N SER A 42 10.46 -21.97 12.90
CA SER A 42 9.75 -20.74 13.20
C SER A 42 10.07 -19.66 12.17
N ASP A 43 9.09 -18.84 11.77
CA ASP A 43 9.14 -17.40 12.07
C ASP A 43 7.97 -16.59 11.47
N SER A 44 7.24 -15.95 12.40
CA SER A 44 6.58 -14.64 12.31
C SER A 44 5.74 -14.28 11.06
N VAL A 45 4.42 -14.42 11.23
CA VAL A 45 3.33 -13.47 10.86
C VAL A 45 3.79 -12.27 10.02
N ASP A 46 3.75 -12.34 8.69
CA ASP A 46 2.62 -12.21 7.77
C ASP A 46 2.44 -10.77 7.23
N SER A 47 3.03 -10.56 6.05
CA SER A 47 2.85 -9.42 5.14
C SER A 47 1.50 -9.50 4.40
N SER A 48 0.43 -9.96 5.08
CA SER A 48 -0.94 -9.87 4.55
C SER A 48 -1.53 -8.52 4.95
N ALA A 49 -2.09 -7.70 4.05
CA ALA A 49 -2.78 -8.06 2.83
C ALA A 49 -2.65 -6.94 1.78
N ILE A 50 -1.58 -6.97 0.96
CA ILE A 50 -1.68 -6.44 -0.40
C ILE A 50 -2.03 -7.63 -1.30
N SER A 51 -3.33 -7.88 -1.49
CA SER A 51 -3.78 -9.08 -2.21
C SER A 51 -3.38 -9.09 -3.69
N HIS A 52 -3.11 -7.92 -4.28
CA HIS A 52 -2.59 -7.76 -5.64
C HIS A 52 -2.16 -6.30 -5.86
N ILE A 53 -1.02 -6.07 -6.55
CA ILE A 53 -0.58 -4.74 -7.00
C ILE A 53 -0.70 -4.70 -8.52
N TYR A 54 -1.53 -3.80 -9.03
CA TYR A 54 -1.73 -3.62 -10.47
C TYR A 54 -0.65 -2.72 -11.08
N THR A 55 -0.37 -2.95 -12.35
CA THR A 55 0.37 -2.05 -13.26
C THR A 55 -0.45 -0.80 -13.59
N ILE A 56 0.17 0.20 -14.19
CA ILE A 56 -0.51 1.41 -14.67
C ILE A 56 -1.49 1.06 -15.79
N ALA A 57 -1.09 0.21 -16.74
CA ALA A 57 -1.96 -0.25 -17.82
C ALA A 57 -3.20 -0.99 -17.29
N GLU A 58 -3.04 -1.98 -16.41
CA GLU A 58 -4.17 -2.69 -15.80
C GLU A 58 -5.06 -1.73 -15.00
N PHE A 59 -4.46 -0.82 -14.23
CA PHE A 59 -5.22 0.22 -13.52
C PHE A 59 -6.08 1.04 -14.46
N GLN A 60 -5.58 1.42 -15.64
CA GLN A 60 -6.33 2.22 -16.61
C GLN A 60 -7.47 1.42 -17.27
N HIS A 61 -7.22 0.17 -17.67
CA HIS A 61 -8.11 -0.61 -18.53
C HIS A 61 -9.05 -1.56 -17.79
N ASP A 62 -8.56 -2.22 -16.73
CA ASP A 62 -9.25 -3.37 -16.13
C ASP A 62 -10.00 -3.01 -14.85
N ILE A 63 -9.62 -1.90 -14.22
CA ILE A 63 -10.19 -1.46 -12.94
C ILE A 63 -11.34 -0.48 -13.19
N PRO A 64 -12.57 -0.75 -12.71
CA PRO A 64 -13.66 0.23 -12.80
C PRO A 64 -13.40 1.47 -11.94
N GLU A 65 -13.92 2.63 -12.36
CA GLU A 65 -13.89 3.84 -11.53
C GLU A 65 -14.67 3.64 -10.22
N GLY A 66 -14.21 4.28 -9.14
CA GLY A 66 -14.80 4.19 -7.80
C GLY A 66 -14.39 2.95 -7.01
N LYS A 67 -13.53 2.10 -7.55
CA LYS A 67 -12.98 0.93 -6.83
C LYS A 67 -11.72 1.28 -6.06
N VAL A 68 -11.57 0.64 -4.90
CA VAL A 68 -10.32 0.63 -4.14
C VAL A 68 -9.35 -0.33 -4.84
N VAL A 69 -8.14 0.13 -5.07
CA VAL A 69 -7.11 -0.60 -5.81
C VAL A 69 -5.73 -0.23 -5.26
N THR A 70 -4.80 -1.18 -5.33
CA THR A 70 -3.37 -0.91 -5.13
C THR A 70 -2.68 -0.95 -6.48
N VAL A 71 -2.00 0.14 -6.84
CA VAL A 71 -1.32 0.31 -8.13
C VAL A 71 0.12 0.73 -7.88
N SER A 72 1.04 0.30 -8.73
CA SER A 72 2.44 0.74 -8.68
C SER A 72 2.94 1.21 -10.02
N GLY A 73 3.89 2.15 -9.99
CA GLY A 73 4.56 2.65 -11.18
C GLY A 73 5.77 3.51 -10.80
N TYR A 74 6.54 3.91 -11.81
CA TYR A 74 7.64 4.86 -11.66
C TYR A 74 7.12 6.29 -11.68
N ILE A 75 7.71 7.15 -10.85
CA ILE A 75 7.43 8.58 -10.89
C ILE A 75 8.09 9.18 -12.14
N VAL A 76 7.30 9.61 -13.12
CA VAL A 76 7.78 10.10 -14.42
C VAL A 76 7.51 11.58 -14.68
N GLY A 77 6.85 12.27 -13.75
CA GLY A 77 6.63 13.71 -13.92
C GLY A 77 5.80 14.34 -12.82
N ALA A 78 5.68 15.67 -12.89
CA ALA A 78 4.85 16.49 -12.03
C ALA A 78 3.75 17.16 -12.85
N CYS A 79 2.61 17.46 -12.23
CA CYS A 79 1.52 18.10 -12.96
C CYS A 79 0.65 18.99 -12.07
N SER A 80 0.04 20.00 -12.68
CA SER A 80 -0.95 20.86 -12.03
C SER A 80 -2.04 21.32 -13.01
N LYS A 81 -3.27 21.46 -12.49
CA LYS A 81 -4.49 21.89 -13.19
C LYS A 81 -5.00 20.94 -14.30
N HIS A 82 -4.16 20.51 -15.24
CA HIS A 82 -4.52 19.62 -16.35
C HIS A 82 -3.29 18.90 -16.89
N ILE A 83 -3.43 17.67 -17.41
CA ILE A 83 -2.34 16.84 -17.95
C ILE A 83 -1.53 17.50 -19.08
N LYS A 84 -2.10 18.52 -19.74
CA LYS A 84 -1.42 19.29 -20.79
C LYS A 84 -0.31 20.20 -20.23
N ASN A 85 -0.29 20.39 -18.91
CA ASN A 85 0.72 21.14 -18.18
C ASN A 85 1.70 20.21 -17.46
N ALA A 86 1.77 18.94 -17.85
CA ALA A 86 2.72 18.01 -17.27
C ALA A 86 4.16 18.49 -17.51
N GLU A 87 4.98 18.36 -16.48
CA GLU A 87 6.44 18.52 -16.52
C GLU A 87 7.03 17.12 -16.42
N TRP A 88 7.72 16.70 -17.48
CA TRP A 88 8.27 15.35 -17.62
C TRP A 88 9.74 15.25 -17.23
N GLU A 89 10.41 16.40 -17.11
CA GLU A 89 11.84 16.51 -16.84
C GLU A 89 12.10 17.70 -15.89
N TYR A 90 13.27 17.68 -15.25
CA TYR A 90 13.73 18.77 -14.37
C TYR A 90 13.95 20.07 -15.18
N PRO A 91 13.68 21.28 -14.61
CA PRO A 91 13.23 21.55 -13.25
C PRO A 91 11.71 21.46 -13.07
N PHE A 92 11.29 20.72 -12.03
CA PHE A 92 9.89 20.63 -11.65
C PHE A 92 9.44 21.85 -10.83
N THR A 93 8.27 22.39 -11.15
CA THR A 93 7.66 23.55 -10.49
C THR A 93 6.37 23.23 -9.74
N TYR A 94 5.90 21.98 -9.82
CA TYR A 94 4.67 21.51 -9.19
C TYR A 94 4.89 20.46 -8.10
N ASP A 95 4.13 20.60 -7.01
CA ASP A 95 3.92 19.56 -6.01
C ASP A 95 2.43 19.19 -5.91
N ASN A 96 1.61 19.52 -6.90
CA ASN A 96 0.16 19.27 -6.82
C ASN A 96 -0.19 17.81 -7.12
N ALA A 97 0.56 17.19 -8.03
CA ALA A 97 0.41 15.81 -8.43
C ALA A 97 1.73 15.27 -8.96
N ILE A 98 1.95 13.97 -8.76
CA ILE A 98 2.96 13.19 -9.47
C ILE A 98 2.27 12.29 -10.50
N LEU A 99 2.99 11.99 -11.58
CA LEU A 99 2.56 11.10 -12.64
C LEU A 99 3.27 9.77 -12.51
N LEU A 100 2.52 8.67 -12.61
CA LEU A 100 3.07 7.32 -12.57
C LEU A 100 2.88 6.62 -13.91
N ALA A 101 3.91 5.88 -14.35
CA ALA A 101 3.91 5.04 -15.54
C ALA A 101 4.50 3.65 -15.25
N ASP A 102 4.26 2.68 -16.13
CA ASP A 102 4.88 1.35 -16.02
C ASP A 102 6.38 1.38 -16.34
N ASP A 103 6.79 2.25 -17.27
CA ASP A 103 8.18 2.43 -17.69
C ASP A 103 8.79 3.73 -17.16
N ARG A 104 10.09 3.70 -16.88
CA ARG A 104 10.85 4.92 -16.52
C ARG A 104 10.93 5.84 -17.74
N GLY A 105 10.75 7.14 -17.52
CA GLY A 105 10.89 8.16 -18.56
C GLY A 105 9.73 8.23 -19.56
N GLU A 106 8.59 7.57 -19.28
CA GLU A 106 7.37 7.74 -20.05
C GLU A 106 6.89 9.21 -20.01
N THR A 107 6.52 9.76 -21.17
CA THR A 107 6.09 11.16 -21.34
C THR A 107 4.74 11.29 -22.06
N SER A 108 4.12 10.17 -22.40
CA SER A 108 2.82 10.08 -23.04
C SER A 108 1.69 10.25 -22.01
N PRO A 109 0.84 11.29 -22.13
CA PRO A 109 -0.34 11.48 -21.28
C PRO A 109 -1.27 10.27 -21.20
N GLU A 110 -1.30 9.44 -22.25
CA GLU A 110 -2.15 8.26 -22.36
C GLU A 110 -1.61 7.06 -21.56
N GLN A 111 -0.33 7.04 -21.22
CA GLN A 111 0.35 5.93 -20.53
C GLN A 111 0.64 6.24 -19.05
N VAL A 112 0.03 7.29 -18.52
CA VAL A 112 0.21 7.69 -17.12
C VAL A 112 -1.08 7.75 -16.33
N ILE A 113 -0.94 7.68 -15.01
CA ILE A 113 -1.98 8.07 -14.05
C ILE A 113 -1.51 9.23 -13.19
N ALA A 114 -2.46 10.01 -12.67
CA ALA A 114 -2.16 11.13 -11.79
C ALA A 114 -2.49 10.83 -10.32
N ILE A 115 -1.50 10.99 -9.43
CA ILE A 115 -1.71 10.87 -7.99
C ILE A 115 -1.75 12.27 -7.38
N GLN A 116 -2.87 12.60 -6.72
CA GLN A 116 -3.01 13.90 -6.06
C GLN A 116 -2.22 13.96 -4.74
N LEU A 117 -1.32 14.92 -4.61
CA LEU A 117 -0.65 15.25 -3.36
C LEU A 117 -1.45 16.31 -2.60
N ALA A 118 -2.51 15.87 -1.90
CA ALA A 118 -3.51 16.77 -1.33
C ALA A 118 -3.06 17.50 -0.04
N SER A 119 -2.24 16.85 0.79
CA SER A 119 -1.78 17.38 2.07
C SER A 119 -0.40 18.03 1.94
N LYS A 120 -0.05 18.92 2.87
CA LYS A 120 1.30 19.51 2.93
C LYS A 120 2.38 18.43 3.04
N LEU A 121 2.17 17.41 3.89
CA LEU A 121 3.08 16.30 4.09
C LEU A 121 3.37 15.54 2.78
N LEU A 122 2.33 15.14 2.03
CA LEU A 122 2.51 14.43 0.77
C LEU A 122 3.29 15.24 -0.26
N LYS A 123 3.10 16.57 -0.28
CA LYS A 123 3.87 17.47 -1.15
C LYS A 123 5.34 17.51 -0.76
N GLU A 124 5.59 17.67 0.54
CA GLU A 124 6.93 17.75 1.11
C GLU A 124 7.68 16.41 1.08
N GLU A 125 7.00 15.26 0.96
CA GLU A 125 7.65 13.94 0.87
C GLU A 125 7.79 13.45 -0.57
N LEU A 126 6.77 13.64 -1.40
CA LEU A 126 6.66 12.98 -2.71
C LEU A 126 6.70 13.93 -3.90
N GLY A 127 6.38 15.22 -3.68
CA GLY A 127 6.33 16.22 -4.76
C GLY A 127 7.70 16.45 -5.38
N LEU A 128 7.77 16.54 -6.71
CA LEU A 128 9.04 16.64 -7.44
C LEU A 128 9.66 18.04 -7.42
N LYS A 129 8.88 19.10 -7.15
CA LYS A 129 9.47 20.42 -6.90
C LYS A 129 10.19 20.41 -5.55
N SER A 130 9.58 19.80 -4.53
CA SER A 130 10.17 19.72 -3.19
C SER A 130 11.28 18.67 -3.10
N ASN A 131 11.14 17.53 -3.80
CA ASN A 131 12.08 16.40 -3.79
C ASN A 131 12.31 15.88 -5.21
N PRO A 132 13.15 16.55 -6.03
CA PRO A 132 13.42 16.12 -7.41
C PRO A 132 14.03 14.71 -7.50
N ASP A 133 14.75 14.27 -6.46
CA ASP A 133 15.38 12.94 -6.39
C ASP A 133 14.37 11.78 -6.36
N ASN A 134 13.07 12.06 -6.22
CA ASN A 134 12.04 11.04 -6.33
C ASN A 134 11.72 10.66 -7.78
N TYR A 135 12.16 11.47 -8.75
CA TYR A 135 11.99 11.16 -10.16
C TYR A 135 12.64 9.82 -10.51
N GLY A 136 11.91 8.97 -11.24
CA GLY A 136 12.35 7.64 -11.64
C GLY A 136 12.27 6.56 -10.55
N LYS A 137 11.93 6.90 -9.29
CA LYS A 137 11.72 5.89 -8.24
C LYS A 137 10.37 5.20 -8.40
N LYS A 138 10.31 3.92 -8.00
CA LYS A 138 9.09 3.13 -8.02
C LYS A 138 8.35 3.22 -6.68
N ILE A 139 7.05 3.42 -6.74
CA ILE A 139 6.18 3.61 -5.58
C ILE A 139 4.83 2.94 -5.84
N PHE A 140 4.21 2.40 -4.79
CA PHE A 140 2.82 1.96 -4.85
C PHE A 140 1.90 2.94 -4.11
N PHE A 141 0.65 2.99 -4.55
CA PHE A 141 -0.44 3.68 -3.88
C PHE A 141 -1.64 2.76 -3.77
N ARG A 142 -2.28 2.76 -2.61
CA ARG A 142 -3.61 2.17 -2.41
C ARG A 142 -4.63 3.28 -2.26
N GLY A 143 -5.67 3.26 -3.08
CA GLY A 143 -6.70 4.30 -3.05
C GLY A 143 -7.86 4.02 -4.00
N VAL A 144 -8.75 5.01 -4.13
CA VAL A 144 -9.92 4.89 -5.03
C VAL A 144 -9.57 5.42 -6.43
N LYS A 145 -9.78 4.61 -7.47
CA LYS A 145 -9.63 5.03 -8.87
C LYS A 145 -10.67 6.10 -9.22
N HIS A 146 -10.21 7.24 -9.74
CA HIS A 146 -11.04 8.35 -10.20
C HIS A 146 -10.39 9.10 -11.37
N LYS A 147 -11.17 9.92 -12.09
CA LYS A 147 -10.59 10.92 -13.00
C LYS A 147 -9.95 12.09 -12.24
N TYR A 148 -8.74 12.47 -12.64
CA TYR A 148 -8.00 13.61 -12.11
C TYR A 148 -7.07 14.21 -13.17
N LEU A 149 -7.07 15.54 -13.30
CA LEU A 149 -6.27 16.29 -14.30
C LEU A 149 -6.53 15.91 -15.77
N GLY A 150 -7.65 15.24 -16.07
CA GLY A 150 -7.97 14.79 -17.43
C GLY A 150 -7.56 13.35 -17.73
N VAL A 151 -6.87 12.68 -16.81
CA VAL A 151 -6.49 11.24 -16.89
C VAL A 151 -7.12 10.47 -15.72
N PHE A 152 -6.97 9.15 -15.68
CA PHE A 152 -7.30 8.36 -14.49
C PHE A 152 -6.20 8.50 -13.42
N GLY A 153 -6.54 8.20 -12.18
CA GLY A 153 -5.59 8.20 -11.07
C GLY A 153 -6.28 8.13 -9.71
N ILE A 154 -5.61 8.63 -8.67
CA ILE A 154 -6.11 8.61 -7.29
C ILE A 154 -6.16 10.04 -6.75
N LYS A 155 -7.33 10.43 -6.26
CA LYS A 155 -7.63 11.78 -5.79
C LYS A 155 -8.24 11.75 -4.39
N LYS A 156 -7.64 12.45 -3.42
CA LYS A 156 -8.01 12.54 -1.99
C LYS A 156 -7.99 11.22 -1.20
N ASN A 157 -8.56 10.14 -1.73
CA ASN A 157 -8.76 8.86 -1.06
C ASN A 157 -7.52 7.96 -1.22
N ILE A 158 -6.37 8.43 -0.75
CA ILE A 158 -5.15 7.62 -0.61
C ILE A 158 -5.21 6.99 0.79
N TYR A 159 -5.17 5.67 0.85
CA TYR A 159 -5.23 4.90 2.09
C TYR A 159 -3.86 4.40 2.53
N ASP A 160 -2.95 4.17 1.58
CA ASP A 160 -1.61 3.69 1.84
C ASP A 160 -0.68 4.02 0.66
N TYR A 161 0.61 4.12 0.90
CA TYR A 161 1.65 4.23 -0.12
C TYR A 161 3.01 3.80 0.44
N GLY A 162 3.89 3.33 -0.44
CA GLY A 162 5.23 2.94 -0.04
C GLY A 162 6.17 2.79 -1.23
N TRP A 163 7.44 3.06 -0.99
CA TRP A 163 8.49 2.83 -1.97
C TRP A 163 8.62 1.33 -2.26
N MET A 164 8.89 1.00 -3.52
CA MET A 164 9.22 -0.38 -3.89
C MET A 164 10.73 -0.47 -4.05
N GLU A 165 11.35 -1.43 -3.37
CA GLU A 165 12.77 -1.74 -3.55
C GLU A 165 13.00 -2.20 -5.00
N GLU A 166 14.12 -1.75 -5.59
CA GLU A 166 14.52 -2.11 -6.96
C GLU A 166 15.06 -3.54 -7.06
#